data_AF-A0A1V0CHM5-F1
#
_entry.id   AF-A0A1V0CHM5-F1
#
_cell.length_a   1.000
_cell.length_b   1.000
_cell.length_c   1.000
_cell.angle_alpha   90.00
_cell.angle_beta   90.00
_cell.angle_gamma   90.00
#
_symmetry.space_group_name_H-M   'P 1'
#
loop_
_entity.id
_entity.type
_entity.pdbx_description
1 polymer ?
#
loop_
_entity_poly.entity_id
_entity_poly.type
_entity_poly.pdbx_seq_one_letter_code
_entity_poly.pdbx_strand_id
1 'polypeptide(L)'
;MMISSFLIIAISSLISVAFYTIVERKILGYIQTRKGPNKVGIMGILQPFSDAIKLFSKSMIFSELTNPSLAYSSPAIIFIISLMLIPLIPFSSLGITDSNFSILGFFIISSFSVYGILLIGWSANSNYCYLGSIRG
;
A
#
# COMPACT_ATOMS: atom_id res chain seq x y z
N MET A 1 1.26 -24.24 -10.23
CA MET A 1 0.60 -24.19 -8.90
C MET A 1 1.08 -23.02 -8.06
N MET A 2 2.39 -22.77 -7.92
CA MET A 2 2.88 -21.64 -7.12
C MET A 2 2.49 -20.26 -7.66
N ILE A 3 2.53 -20.05 -8.99
CA ILE A 3 2.09 -18.76 -9.57
C ILE A 3 0.59 -18.53 -9.36
N SER A 4 -0.24 -19.57 -9.50
CA SER A 4 -1.68 -19.45 -9.28
C SER A 4 -2.02 -19.19 -7.81
N SER A 5 -1.32 -19.84 -6.86
CA SER A 5 -1.50 -19.55 -5.44
C SER A 5 -1.05 -18.11 -5.10
N PHE A 6 0.08 -17.67 -5.65
CA PHE A 6 0.55 -16.29 -5.48
C PHE A 6 -0.45 -15.26 -5.99
N LEU A 7 -1.01 -15.45 -7.20
CA LEU A 7 -2.01 -14.54 -7.75
C LEU A 7 -3.28 -14.47 -6.89
N ILE A 8 -3.77 -15.61 -6.41
CA ILE A 8 -4.96 -15.67 -5.54
C ILE A 8 -4.71 -14.91 -4.23
N ILE A 9 -3.55 -15.13 -3.60
CA ILE A 9 -3.19 -14.46 -2.35
C ILE A 9 -2.99 -12.95 -2.60
N ALA A 10 -2.30 -12.56 -3.67
CA ALA A 10 -2.09 -11.16 -4.01
C ALA A 10 -3.43 -10.43 -4.24
N ILE A 11 -4.35 -10.99 -5.04
CA ILE A 11 -5.66 -10.38 -5.32
C ILE A 11 -6.50 -10.28 -4.04
N SER A 12 -6.56 -11.35 -3.24
CA SER A 12 -7.31 -11.33 -1.97
C SER A 12 -6.73 -10.31 -0.97
N SER A 13 -5.41 -10.16 -0.91
CA SER A 13 -4.75 -9.16 -0.06
C SER A 13 -5.13 -7.72 -0.49
N LEU A 14 -5.14 -7.41 -1.79
CA LEU A 14 -5.53 -6.08 -2.29
C LEU A 14 -6.99 -5.75 -2.00
N ILE A 15 -7.89 -6.73 -2.15
CA ILE A 15 -9.31 -6.57 -1.80
C ILE A 15 -9.45 -6.31 -0.30
N SER A 16 -8.69 -7.03 0.53
CA SER A 16 -8.72 -6.83 1.99
C SER A 16 -8.28 -5.42 2.40
N VAL A 17 -7.22 -4.89 1.77
CA VAL A 17 -6.73 -3.52 2.02
C VAL A 17 -7.79 -2.48 1.62
N ALA A 18 -8.48 -2.68 0.49
CA ALA A 18 -9.55 -1.77 0.07
C ALA A 18 -10.67 -1.67 1.12
N PHE A 19 -11.14 -2.80 1.68
CA PHE A 19 -12.17 -2.79 2.73
C PHE A 19 -11.66 -2.32 4.09
N TYR A 20 -10.38 -2.55 4.40
CA TYR A 20 -9.74 -2.05 5.62
C TYR A 20 -9.88 -0.53 5.73
N THR A 21 -9.81 0.22 4.61
CA THR A 21 -10.02 1.69 4.62
C THR A 21 -11.41 2.12 5.11
N ILE A 22 -12.48 1.36 4.82
CA ILE A 22 -13.83 1.66 5.34
C ILE A 22 -13.88 1.39 6.83
N VAL A 23 -13.31 0.26 7.25
CA VAL A 23 -13.29 -0.17 8.65
C VAL A 23 -12.58 0.89 9.49
N GLU A 24 -11.42 1.35 9.05
CA GLU A 24 -10.68 2.43 9.69
C GLU A 24 -11.54 3.70 9.83
N ARG A 25 -12.15 4.19 8.73
CA ARG A 25 -13.00 5.40 8.75
C ARG A 25 -14.22 5.25 9.65
N LYS A 26 -14.82 4.06 9.74
CA LYS A 26 -15.97 3.80 10.62
C LYS A 26 -15.54 3.75 12.09
N ILE A 27 -14.47 3.03 12.42
CA ILE A 27 -13.96 2.94 13.79
C ILE A 27 -13.58 4.33 14.30
N LEU A 28 -12.81 5.11 13.53
CA LEU A 28 -12.45 6.49 13.90
C LEU A 28 -13.68 7.38 14.06
N GLY A 29 -14.70 7.21 13.22
CA GLY A 29 -15.97 7.91 13.36
C GLY A 29 -16.63 7.59 14.70
N TYR A 30 -16.81 6.31 15.02
CA TYR A 30 -17.48 5.88 16.23
C TYR A 30 -16.74 6.31 17.50
N ILE A 31 -15.40 6.25 17.52
CA ILE A 31 -14.58 6.76 18.63
C ILE A 31 -14.81 8.27 18.84
N GLN A 32 -14.93 9.02 17.75
CA GLN A 32 -15.14 10.47 17.77
C GLN A 32 -16.63 10.86 17.87
N THR A 33 -17.53 9.92 18.20
CA THR A 33 -18.99 10.15 18.28
C THR A 33 -19.62 10.73 16.99
N ARG A 34 -18.99 10.50 15.83
CA ARG A 34 -19.51 10.91 14.51
C ARG A 34 -19.76 9.70 13.63
N LYS A 35 -20.69 9.80 12.67
CA LYS A 35 -20.92 8.70 11.73
C LYS A 35 -19.79 8.64 10.71
N GLY A 36 -19.27 7.44 10.48
CA GLY A 36 -18.37 7.14 9.35
C GLY A 36 -19.10 7.21 8.00
N PRO A 37 -18.44 6.78 6.91
CA PRO A 37 -19.05 6.78 5.58
C PRO A 37 -20.28 5.86 5.55
N ASN A 38 -21.46 6.46 5.41
CA ASN A 38 -22.74 5.76 5.35
C ASN A 38 -23.54 6.03 4.05
N LYS A 39 -23.14 7.02 3.24
CA LYS A 39 -23.93 7.49 2.08
C LYS A 39 -23.67 6.73 0.77
N VAL A 40 -22.44 6.29 0.52
CA VAL A 40 -22.07 5.66 -0.76
C VAL A 40 -22.48 4.18 -0.75
N GLY A 41 -23.61 3.87 -1.39
CA GLY A 41 -24.20 2.54 -1.40
C GLY A 41 -24.85 2.14 -0.08
N ILE A 42 -25.06 0.83 0.13
CA ILE A 42 -25.65 0.30 1.37
C ILE A 42 -24.60 0.39 2.47
N MET A 43 -24.86 1.21 3.50
CA MET A 43 -23.98 1.40 4.68
C MET A 43 -22.51 1.77 4.32
N GLY A 44 -22.27 2.41 3.17
CA GLY A 44 -20.93 2.85 2.78
C GLY A 44 -20.00 1.78 2.18
N ILE A 45 -20.50 0.57 1.87
CA ILE A 45 -19.67 -0.54 1.36
C ILE A 45 -18.98 -0.21 0.02
N LEU A 46 -19.61 0.62 -0.81
CA LEU A 46 -19.09 0.97 -2.13
C LEU A 46 -18.05 2.12 -2.10
N GLN A 47 -17.70 2.64 -0.93
CA GLN A 47 -16.78 3.78 -0.80
C GLN A 47 -15.37 3.54 -1.39
N PRO A 48 -14.69 2.38 -1.21
CA PRO A 48 -13.36 2.15 -1.76
C PRO A 48 -13.34 2.19 -3.28
N PHE A 49 -14.42 1.72 -3.92
CA PHE A 49 -14.57 1.77 -5.36
C PHE A 49 -14.72 3.22 -5.85
N SER A 50 -15.51 4.05 -5.16
CA SER A 50 -15.62 5.47 -5.52
C SER A 50 -14.30 6.23 -5.34
N ASP A 51 -13.54 5.92 -4.28
CA ASP A 51 -12.25 6.55 -4.02
C ASP A 51 -11.21 6.13 -5.07
N ALA A 52 -11.21 4.85 -5.47
CA ALA A 52 -10.34 4.34 -6.54
C ALA A 52 -10.65 5.02 -7.89
N ILE A 53 -11.91 5.07 -8.30
CA ILE A 53 -12.32 5.72 -9.56
C ILE A 53 -11.90 7.19 -9.56
N LYS A 54 -12.09 7.89 -8.43
CA LYS A 54 -11.70 9.30 -8.28
C LYS A 54 -10.20 9.52 -8.44
N LEU A 55 -9.36 8.61 -7.94
CA LEU A 55 -7.91 8.69 -8.08
C LEU A 55 -7.47 8.39 -9.52
N PHE A 56 -8.06 7.39 -10.19
CA PHE A 56 -7.74 7.07 -11.58
C PHE A 56 -8.20 8.15 -12.57
N SER A 57 -9.28 8.88 -12.27
CA SER A 57 -9.76 9.98 -13.14
C SER A 57 -9.01 11.29 -12.93
N LYS A 58 -8.12 11.38 -11.92
CA LYS A 58 -7.45 12.63 -11.59
C LYS A 58 -6.32 12.91 -12.58
N SER A 59 -6.18 14.17 -13.00
CA SER A 59 -5.09 14.58 -13.88
C SER A 59 -3.74 14.39 -13.17
N MET A 60 -2.76 13.91 -13.94
CA MET A 60 -1.38 13.82 -13.49
C MET A 60 -0.81 15.24 -13.41
N ILE A 61 -0.49 15.69 -12.20
CA ILE A 61 0.09 17.01 -11.96
C ILE A 61 1.58 16.81 -11.70
N PHE A 62 2.43 17.35 -12.57
CA PHE A 62 3.86 17.43 -12.35
C PHE A 62 4.22 18.83 -11.89
N SER A 63 5.07 18.91 -10.87
CA SER A 63 5.77 20.14 -10.52
C SER A 63 7.05 20.25 -11.34
N GLU A 64 7.40 21.45 -11.78
CA GLU A 64 8.56 21.69 -12.67
C GLU A 64 9.90 21.30 -12.01
N LEU A 65 9.99 21.32 -10.68
CA LEU A 65 11.23 21.08 -9.93
C LEU A 65 11.50 19.59 -9.61
N THR A 66 10.56 18.69 -9.89
CA THR A 66 10.66 17.28 -9.50
C THR A 66 11.42 16.42 -10.48
N ASN A 67 12.16 15.43 -10.00
CA ASN A 67 12.79 14.43 -10.86
C ASN A 67 11.75 13.38 -11.31
N PRO A 68 11.34 13.37 -12.59
CA PRO A 68 10.24 12.53 -13.05
C PRO A 68 10.57 11.03 -12.97
N SER A 69 11.81 10.63 -13.26
CA SER A 69 12.18 9.20 -13.29
C SER A 69 12.06 8.55 -11.91
N LEU A 70 12.49 9.26 -10.87
CA LEU A 70 12.39 8.82 -9.48
C LEU A 70 10.95 8.90 -8.95
N ALA A 71 10.19 9.93 -9.35
CA ALA A 71 8.80 10.10 -8.92
C ALA A 71 7.88 8.96 -9.41
N TYR A 72 8.13 8.39 -10.59
CA TYR A 72 7.38 7.24 -11.09
C TYR A 72 7.88 5.90 -10.56
N SER A 73 9.19 5.72 -10.44
CA SER A 73 9.77 4.44 -10.02
C SER A 73 9.63 4.18 -8.53
N SER A 74 9.71 5.22 -7.69
CA SER A 74 9.71 5.04 -6.23
C SER A 74 8.40 4.47 -5.65
N PRO A 75 7.18 4.88 -6.07
CA PRO A 75 5.95 4.25 -5.61
C PRO A 75 5.82 2.79 -6.08
N ALA A 76 6.32 2.48 -7.29
CA ALA A 76 6.33 1.12 -7.83
C ALA A 76 7.26 0.20 -7.01
N ILE A 77 8.43 0.69 -6.60
CA ILE A 77 9.37 -0.07 -5.77
C ILE A 77 8.73 -0.44 -4.43
N ILE A 78 8.09 0.51 -3.74
CA ILE A 78 7.41 0.24 -2.46
C ILE A 78 6.31 -0.79 -2.61
N PHE A 79 5.50 -0.68 -3.67
CA PHE A 79 4.44 -1.63 -3.94
C PHE A 79 4.99 -3.03 -4.17
N ILE A 80 6.06 -3.18 -4.95
CA ILE A 80 6.70 -4.48 -5.20
C ILE A 80 7.27 -5.06 -3.90
N ILE A 81 7.96 -4.26 -3.09
CA ILE A 81 8.51 -4.71 -1.78
C ILE A 81 7.38 -5.24 -0.88
N SER A 82 6.22 -4.55 -0.85
CA SER A 82 5.08 -4.99 -0.04
C SER A 82 4.51 -6.34 -0.50
N LEU A 83 4.44 -6.59 -1.82
CA LEU A 83 3.99 -7.87 -2.36
C LEU A 83 5.00 -9.00 -2.13
N MET A 84 6.29 -8.69 -2.05
CA MET A 84 7.36 -9.68 -1.77
C MET A 84 7.33 -10.21 -0.34
N LEU A 85 6.64 -9.55 0.60
CA LEU A 85 6.44 -10.08 1.95
C LEU A 85 5.42 -11.21 2.01
N ILE A 86 4.47 -11.25 1.06
CA ILE A 86 3.36 -12.20 1.06
C ILE A 86 3.81 -13.67 1.00
N PRO A 87 4.78 -14.07 0.14
CA PRO A 87 5.25 -15.45 0.07
C PRO A 87 5.90 -15.98 1.35
N LEU A 88 6.41 -15.10 2.22
CA LEU A 88 7.10 -15.47 3.45
C LEU A 88 6.14 -15.86 4.57
N ILE A 89 4.87 -15.45 4.48
CA ILE A 89 3.86 -15.74 5.49
C ILE A 89 3.34 -17.17 5.26
N PRO A 90 3.29 -18.01 6.31
CA PRO A 90 2.76 -19.36 6.18
C PRO A 90 1.24 -19.31 5.95
N PHE A 91 0.83 -19.60 4.72
CA PHE A 91 -0.56 -19.88 4.39
C PHE A 91 -0.76 -21.40 4.36
N SER A 92 -1.78 -21.90 5.06
CA SER A 92 -2.00 -23.34 5.31
C SER A 92 -1.76 -24.24 4.10
N SER A 93 -2.69 -24.33 3.16
CA SER A 93 -2.58 -25.18 1.96
C SER A 93 -2.10 -24.42 0.71
N LEU A 94 -1.99 -23.09 0.81
CA LEU A 94 -1.68 -22.19 -0.29
C LEU A 94 -0.30 -21.52 -0.13
N GLY A 95 0.50 -21.96 0.84
CA GLY A 95 1.85 -21.46 1.09
C GLY A 95 2.70 -21.48 -0.17
N ILE A 96 3.42 -20.39 -0.43
CA ILE A 96 4.23 -20.25 -1.64
C ILE A 96 5.64 -20.78 -1.36
N THR A 97 6.28 -20.34 -0.28
CA THR A 97 7.63 -20.76 0.06
C THR A 97 7.75 -21.16 1.53
N ASP A 98 8.03 -22.44 1.77
CA ASP A 98 8.46 -22.91 3.07
C ASP A 98 9.99 -22.93 3.11
N SER A 99 10.57 -21.92 3.77
CA SER A 99 12.01 -21.85 4.00
C SER A 99 12.29 -21.79 5.49
N ASN A 100 13.35 -22.48 5.95
CA ASN A 100 13.78 -22.45 7.35
C ASN A 100 14.16 -21.03 7.82
N PHE A 101 14.51 -20.14 6.88
CA PHE A 101 14.91 -18.77 7.14
C PHE A 101 13.84 -17.73 6.78
N SER A 102 12.56 -18.11 6.77
CA SER A 102 11.44 -17.20 6.45
C SER A 102 11.44 -15.92 7.29
N ILE A 103 11.75 -16.03 8.58
CA ILE A 103 11.86 -14.90 9.51
C ILE A 103 13.03 -13.97 9.12
N LEU A 104 14.18 -14.54 8.74
CA LEU A 104 15.32 -13.74 8.29
C LEU A 104 14.99 -13.00 6.98
N GLY A 105 14.31 -13.68 6.06
CA GLY A 105 13.80 -13.09 4.82
C GLY A 105 12.85 -11.92 5.09
N PHE A 106 11.97 -12.05 6.09
CA PHE A 106 11.05 -10.98 6.49
C PHE A 106 11.82 -9.73 6.94
N PHE A 107 12.85 -9.89 7.78
CA PHE A 107 13.67 -8.77 8.21
C PHE A 107 14.40 -8.09 7.05
N ILE A 108 14.99 -8.87 6.13
CA ILE A 108 15.69 -8.33 4.97
C ILE A 108 14.73 -7.50 4.11
N ILE A 109 13.57 -8.04 3.73
CA ILE A 109 12.61 -7.32 2.89
C ILE A 109 12.04 -6.10 3.61
N SER A 110 11.76 -6.19 4.91
CA SER A 110 11.29 -5.06 5.70
C SER A 110 12.30 -3.91 5.74
N SER A 111 13.60 -4.22 5.83
CA SER A 111 14.67 -3.21 5.81
C SER A 111 14.74 -2.46 4.48
N PHE A 112 14.44 -3.14 3.36
CA PHE A 112 14.42 -2.50 2.04
C PHE A 112 13.28 -1.48 1.86
N SER A 113 12.18 -1.61 2.61
CA SER A 113 11.02 -0.73 2.47
C SER A 113 11.32 0.75 2.77
N VAL A 114 12.28 1.02 3.67
CA VAL A 114 12.70 2.37 4.08
C VAL A 114 13.33 3.14 2.92
N TYR A 115 14.10 2.46 2.05
CA TYR A 115 14.71 3.10 0.89
C TYR A 115 13.66 3.65 -0.09
N GLY A 116 12.51 2.99 -0.21
CA GLY A 116 11.42 3.50 -1.02
C GLY A 116 10.91 4.87 -0.54
N ILE A 117 10.75 5.04 0.78
CA ILE A 117 10.25 6.28 1.39
C ILE A 117 11.25 7.43 1.20
N LEU A 118 12.54 7.13 1.38
CA LEU A 118 13.64 8.09 1.15
C LEU A 118 13.69 8.55 -0.31
N LEU A 119 13.54 7.63 -1.27
CA LEU A 119 13.53 7.94 -2.70
C LEU A 119 12.35 8.86 -3.08
N ILE A 120 11.16 8.64 -2.52
CA ILE A 120 10.01 9.52 -2.75
C ILE A 120 10.33 10.94 -2.27
N GLY A 121 10.80 11.09 -1.04
CA GLY A 121 11.05 12.41 -0.45
C GLY A 121 12.11 13.21 -1.19
N TRP A 122 13.17 12.54 -1.67
CA TRP A 122 14.20 13.16 -2.50
C TRP A 122 13.70 13.52 -3.90
N SER A 123 12.85 12.69 -4.52
CA SER A 123 12.30 12.94 -5.86
C SER A 123 11.45 14.22 -5.96
N ALA A 124 10.81 14.59 -4.84
CA ALA A 124 9.89 15.72 -4.74
C ALA A 124 10.58 17.10 -4.73
N ASN A 125 11.90 17.16 -4.53
CA ASN A 125 12.70 18.38 -4.51
C ASN A 125 12.09 19.56 -3.72
N SER A 126 11.46 19.26 -2.57
CA SER A 126 10.93 20.27 -1.65
C SER A 126 11.43 20.01 -0.24
N ASN A 127 11.78 21.08 0.49
CA ASN A 127 12.36 20.97 1.83
C ASN A 127 11.41 20.23 2.81
N TYR A 128 10.10 20.38 2.63
CA TYR A 128 9.11 19.70 3.48
C TYR A 128 9.07 18.19 3.22
N CYS A 129 9.04 17.74 1.96
CA CYS A 129 9.07 16.31 1.64
C CYS A 129 10.38 15.66 2.10
N TYR A 130 11.51 16.36 1.92
CA TYR A 130 12.82 15.84 2.31
C TYR A 130 12.95 15.66 3.83
N LEU A 131 12.48 16.64 4.62
CA LEU A 131 12.41 16.51 6.08
C LEU A 131 11.47 15.38 6.52
N GLY A 132 10.35 15.19 5.82
CA GLY A 132 9.42 14.09 6.06
C GLY A 132 10.06 12.73 5.83
N SER A 133 10.82 12.57 4.74
CA SER A 133 11.43 11.27 4.40
C SER A 133 12.62 10.89 5.27
N ILE A 134 13.34 11.85 5.86
CA ILE A 134 14.42 11.55 6.81
C ILE A 134 13.85 11.09 8.16
N ARG A 135 12.65 11.56 8.52
CA ARG A 135 12.02 11.27 9.81
C ARG A 135 11.21 9.98 9.83
N GLY A 136 10.70 9.55 8.68
CA GLY A 136 9.90 8.33 8.51
C GLY A 136 10.79 7.12 8.27
#